data_AF-A0A6A6E8Y8-F1
#
_entry.id   AF-A0A6A6E8Y8-F1
#
_cell.length_a   1.000
_cell.length_b   1.000
_cell.length_c   1.000
_cell.angle_alpha   90.00
_cell.angle_beta   90.00
_cell.angle_gamma   90.00
#
_symmetry.space_group_name_H-M   'P 1'
#
loop_
_entity.id
_entity.type
_entity.pdbx_description
1 polymer ?
#
loop_
_entity_poly.entity_id
_entity_poly.type
_entity_poly.pdbx_seq_one_letter_code
_entity_poly.pdbx_strand_id
1 'polypeptide(L)'
;MGTQTTIWAIDVAENSSPLAEVDGFDISDKFFPPSNWLPKNITLRLQDVFSSFPDELLGKYDVVHFRLFLTLSTSRLSQALENAVKLLKPGGYIQWTEHDKTNLKPIAKSPELSTEAVKALINLEQNPFPNYNASWVLEIAPTMASLGLEIIAEDRFQTKRSMLTQMNELHLLAMMDIPAGLSKPVDEFKEKYLEDLAEENQKGVSSIDGFICVVGRKPIS
;
A
#
# COMPACT_ATOMS: atom_id res chain seq x y z
N MET A 1 -1.61 -4.79 8.75
CA MET A 1 -0.13 -4.77 8.68
C MET A 1 0.32 -3.46 8.07
N GLY A 2 1.29 -2.78 8.67
CA GLY A 2 1.74 -1.46 8.24
C GLY A 2 0.63 -0.41 8.39
N THR A 3 0.16 -0.18 9.62
CA THR A 3 -1.01 0.66 9.85
C THR A 3 -0.78 2.15 9.58
N GLN A 4 0.48 2.62 9.57
CA GLN A 4 0.86 4.01 9.39
C GLN A 4 0.03 4.93 10.30
N THR A 5 -0.80 5.83 9.75
CA THR A 5 -1.68 6.74 10.48
C THR A 5 -2.90 6.08 11.13
N THR A 6 -3.00 4.75 11.07
CA THR A 6 -4.04 3.91 11.70
C THR A 6 -5.45 4.07 11.14
N ILE A 7 -5.65 4.94 10.15
CA ILE A 7 -6.96 5.27 9.56
C ILE A 7 -7.79 4.03 9.21
N TRP A 8 -7.21 3.08 8.48
CA TRP A 8 -7.95 1.87 8.06
C TRP A 8 -8.32 0.98 9.25
N ALA A 9 -7.42 0.83 10.22
CA ALA A 9 -7.66 -0.03 11.38
C ALA A 9 -8.76 0.56 12.28
N ILE A 10 -8.78 1.89 12.44
CA ILE A 10 -9.83 2.61 13.17
C ILE A 10 -11.16 2.48 12.44
N ASP A 11 -11.20 2.74 11.13
CA ASP A 11 -12.43 2.64 10.33
C ASP A 11 -13.07 1.24 10.43
N VAL A 12 -12.25 0.18 10.37
CA VAL A 12 -12.71 -1.20 10.57
C VAL A 12 -13.20 -1.45 11.99
N ALA A 13 -12.51 -0.93 13.00
CA ALA A 13 -12.91 -1.10 14.40
C ALA A 13 -14.22 -0.33 14.73
N GLU A 14 -14.45 0.82 14.11
CA GLU A 14 -15.67 1.60 14.28
C GLU A 14 -16.85 1.05 13.47
N ASN A 15 -16.58 0.26 12.42
CA ASN A 15 -17.63 -0.39 11.66
C ASN A 15 -18.30 -1.51 12.48
N SER A 16 -19.62 -1.42 12.64
CA SER A 16 -20.39 -2.39 13.41
C SER A 16 -20.83 -3.63 12.63
N SER A 17 -20.54 -3.72 11.32
CA SER A 17 -21.02 -4.80 10.45
C SER A 17 -20.01 -5.21 9.38
N PRO A 18 -19.25 -6.30 9.57
CA PRO A 18 -19.22 -7.12 10.79
C PRO A 18 -18.49 -6.40 11.93
N LEU A 19 -18.90 -6.66 13.17
CA LEU A 19 -18.10 -6.27 14.33
C LEU A 19 -16.78 -7.05 14.31
N ALA A 20 -15.66 -6.34 14.28
CA ALA A 20 -14.31 -6.92 14.25
C ALA A 20 -13.52 -6.58 15.51
N GLU A 21 -12.69 -7.52 15.98
CA GLU A 21 -11.57 -7.22 16.87
C GLU A 21 -10.32 -6.97 16.02
N VAL A 22 -9.66 -5.83 16.23
CA VAL A 22 -8.59 -5.36 15.36
C VAL A 22 -7.28 -5.30 16.13
N ASP A 23 -6.27 -6.04 15.67
CA ASP A 23 -4.88 -5.78 16.05
C ASP A 23 -4.18 -5.02 14.88
N GLY A 24 -3.71 -3.81 15.16
CA GLY A 24 -2.94 -2.98 14.23
C GLY A 24 -1.45 -3.10 14.49
N PHE A 25 -0.65 -3.25 13.43
CA PHE A 25 0.80 -3.45 13.53
C PHE A 25 1.55 -2.45 12.66
N ASP A 26 2.55 -1.80 13.22
CA ASP A 26 3.50 -0.95 12.49
C ASP A 26 4.90 -1.01 13.11
N ILE A 27 5.93 -0.76 12.31
CA ILE A 27 7.32 -0.68 12.79
C ILE A 27 7.58 0.61 13.57
N SER A 28 6.65 1.58 13.51
CA SER A 28 6.69 2.80 14.29
C SER A 28 5.34 3.11 14.94
N ASP A 29 5.38 3.50 16.21
CA ASP A 29 4.22 3.99 16.97
C ASP A 29 3.99 5.50 16.84
N LYS A 30 4.79 6.19 15.99
CA LYS A 30 4.78 7.66 15.82
C LYS A 30 3.38 8.23 15.55
N PHE A 31 2.54 7.48 14.84
CA PHE A 31 1.19 7.92 14.46
C PHE A 31 0.08 7.19 15.23
N PHE A 32 0.41 6.44 16.28
CA PHE A 32 -0.60 5.78 17.09
C PHE A 32 -1.34 6.82 17.94
N PRO A 33 -2.69 6.85 17.89
CA PRO A 33 -3.44 7.68 18.81
C PRO A 33 -3.24 7.24 20.26
N PRO A 34 -3.41 8.16 21.23
CA PRO A 34 -3.56 7.79 22.63
C PRO A 34 -4.62 6.70 22.81
N SER A 35 -4.34 5.72 23.66
CA SER A 35 -5.21 4.55 23.83
C SER A 35 -6.63 4.90 24.28
N ASN A 36 -6.82 6.00 25.02
CA ASN A 36 -8.13 6.47 25.44
C ASN A 36 -8.94 7.17 24.34
N TRP A 37 -8.35 7.41 23.16
CA TRP A 37 -9.04 7.92 21.97
C TRP A 37 -9.46 6.81 21.02
N LEU A 38 -8.96 5.59 21.23
CA LEU A 38 -9.25 4.46 20.38
C LEU A 38 -10.59 3.78 20.75
N PRO A 39 -11.27 3.18 19.76
CA PRO A 39 -12.32 2.20 20.03
C PRO A 39 -11.83 1.08 20.96
N LYS A 40 -12.73 0.48 21.73
CA LYS A 40 -12.35 -0.56 22.71
C LYS A 40 -11.92 -1.89 22.09
N ASN A 41 -12.25 -2.10 20.82
CA ASN A 41 -12.02 -3.32 20.05
C ASN A 41 -10.81 -3.20 19.10
N ILE A 42 -9.94 -2.20 19.29
CA ILE A 42 -8.66 -2.11 18.58
C ILE A 42 -7.48 -2.10 19.56
N THR A 43 -6.43 -2.84 19.23
CA THR A 43 -5.14 -2.81 19.91
C THR A 43 -4.04 -2.50 18.88
N LEU A 44 -3.26 -1.44 19.12
CA LEU A 44 -2.13 -1.08 18.26
C LEU A 44 -0.82 -1.56 18.88
N ARG A 45 0.06 -2.13 18.04
CA ARG A 45 1.28 -2.81 18.47
C ARG A 45 2.47 -2.39 17.61
N LEU A 46 3.58 -2.09 18.27
CA LEU A 46 4.86 -1.91 17.61
C LEU A 46 5.38 -3.30 17.17
N GLN A 47 5.45 -3.55 15.87
CA GLN A 47 5.84 -4.83 15.30
C GLN A 47 6.38 -4.66 13.88
N ASP A 48 7.59 -5.17 13.67
CA ASP A 48 8.13 -5.37 12.32
C ASP A 48 7.47 -6.61 11.68
N VAL A 49 6.80 -6.41 10.55
CA VAL A 49 6.10 -7.47 9.80
C VAL A 49 7.06 -8.54 9.25
N PHE A 50 8.34 -8.22 9.11
CA PHE A 50 9.37 -9.17 8.67
C PHE A 50 9.93 -10.01 9.82
N SER A 51 9.68 -9.61 11.06
CA SER A 51 10.09 -10.33 12.26
C SER A 51 9.03 -11.35 12.70
N SER A 52 9.44 -12.34 13.50
CA SER A 52 8.50 -13.29 14.10
C SER A 52 7.48 -12.56 14.98
N PHE A 53 6.23 -12.99 14.90
CA PHE A 53 5.17 -12.49 15.77
C PHE A 53 5.14 -13.28 17.09
N PRO A 54 4.70 -12.65 18.20
CA PRO A 54 4.48 -13.33 19.46
C PRO A 54 3.55 -14.55 19.34
N ASP A 55 3.85 -15.61 20.11
CA ASP A 55 3.16 -16.90 20.03
C ASP A 55 1.64 -16.77 20.26
N GLU A 56 1.21 -15.84 21.12
CA GLU A 56 -0.20 -15.60 21.41
C GLU A 56 -1.01 -15.05 20.24
N LEU A 57 -0.34 -14.59 19.17
CA LEU A 57 -0.97 -14.06 17.96
C LEU A 57 -1.02 -15.09 16.83
N LEU A 58 -0.32 -16.22 16.96
CA LEU A 58 -0.29 -17.26 15.94
C LEU A 58 -1.65 -17.98 15.86
N GLY A 59 -2.13 -18.22 14.64
CA GLY A 59 -3.40 -18.91 14.40
C GLY A 59 -4.65 -18.19 14.95
N LYS A 60 -4.58 -16.88 15.21
CA LYS A 60 -5.64 -16.10 15.87
C LYS A 60 -6.58 -15.38 14.90
N TYR A 61 -6.12 -15.06 13.70
CA TYR A 61 -6.82 -14.10 12.83
C TYR A 61 -7.65 -14.78 11.76
N ASP A 62 -8.87 -14.26 11.57
CA ASP A 62 -9.72 -14.61 10.44
C ASP A 62 -9.29 -13.87 9.16
N VAL A 63 -8.73 -12.67 9.30
CA VAL A 63 -8.21 -11.85 8.20
C VAL A 63 -6.89 -11.16 8.61
N VAL A 64 -5.90 -11.21 7.72
CA VAL A 64 -4.70 -10.37 7.78
C VAL A 64 -4.70 -9.44 6.57
N HIS A 65 -4.65 -8.13 6.82
CA HIS A 65 -4.72 -7.10 5.78
C HIS A 65 -3.37 -6.40 5.58
N PHE A 66 -2.95 -6.23 4.32
CA PHE A 66 -1.81 -5.44 3.88
C PHE A 66 -2.26 -4.36 2.90
N ARG A 67 -1.67 -3.17 2.99
CA ARG A 67 -1.98 -2.08 2.08
C ARG A 67 -0.81 -1.12 1.90
N LEU A 68 -0.51 -0.74 0.66
CA LEU A 68 0.40 0.36 0.31
C LEU A 68 1.83 0.21 0.89
N PHE A 69 2.43 -0.98 0.76
CA PHE A 69 3.85 -1.22 1.01
C PHE A 69 4.68 -0.78 -0.22
N LEU A 70 4.56 0.51 -0.59
CA LEU A 70 4.93 1.12 -1.87
C LEU A 70 6.38 0.92 -2.34
N THR A 71 7.27 0.43 -1.48
CA THR A 71 8.71 0.28 -1.71
C THR A 71 9.25 -1.10 -1.33
N LEU A 72 8.38 -2.12 -1.29
CA LEU A 72 8.78 -3.49 -0.94
C LEU A 72 9.65 -4.13 -2.05
N SER A 73 10.51 -5.08 -1.68
CA SER A 73 11.20 -5.96 -2.63
C SER A 73 10.53 -7.34 -2.69
N THR A 74 10.70 -8.05 -3.80
CA THR A 74 10.21 -9.44 -3.93
C THR A 74 10.75 -10.36 -2.82
N SER A 75 12.01 -10.18 -2.40
CA SER A 75 12.58 -10.97 -1.30
C SER A 75 11.89 -10.71 0.05
N ARG A 76 11.43 -9.47 0.29
CA ARG A 76 10.71 -9.10 1.51
C ARG A 76 9.24 -9.51 1.47
N LEU A 77 8.65 -9.63 0.27
CA LEU A 77 7.29 -10.13 0.07
C LEU A 77 7.11 -11.53 0.65
N SER A 78 7.98 -12.49 0.31
CA SER A 78 7.92 -13.85 0.85
C SER A 78 7.99 -13.85 2.38
N GLN A 79 8.93 -13.09 2.96
CA GLN A 79 9.08 -13.00 4.42
C GLN A 79 7.84 -12.46 5.11
N ALA A 80 7.23 -11.39 4.58
CA ALA A 80 6.00 -10.82 5.13
C ALA A 80 4.81 -11.80 5.04
N LEU A 81 4.67 -12.48 3.90
CA LEU A 81 3.60 -13.46 3.70
C LEU A 81 3.79 -14.71 4.57
N GLU A 82 5.01 -15.21 4.73
CA GLU A 82 5.31 -16.34 5.63
C GLU A 82 4.89 -16.05 7.06
N ASN A 83 5.17 -14.85 7.57
CA ASN A 83 4.74 -14.44 8.90
C ASN A 83 3.22 -14.28 8.96
N ALA A 84 2.60 -13.68 7.95
CA ALA A 84 1.15 -13.51 7.90
C ALA A 84 0.37 -14.83 7.87
N VAL A 85 0.86 -15.85 7.13
CA VAL A 85 0.21 -17.17 7.07
C VAL A 85 0.18 -17.85 8.43
N LYS A 86 1.20 -17.64 9.27
CA LYS A 86 1.25 -18.19 10.64
C LYS A 86 0.22 -17.56 11.57
N LEU A 87 -0.16 -16.31 11.32
CA LEU A 87 -1.18 -15.59 12.08
C LEU A 87 -2.60 -16.10 11.79
N LEU A 88 -2.83 -16.66 10.60
CA LEU A 88 -4.17 -17.09 10.19
C LEU A 88 -4.62 -18.38 10.88
N LYS A 89 -5.88 -18.38 11.31
CA LYS A 89 -6.66 -19.59 11.54
C LYS A 89 -6.78 -20.42 10.25
N PRO A 90 -7.01 -21.74 10.32
CA PRO A 90 -7.47 -22.51 9.17
C PRO A 90 -8.72 -21.86 8.56
N GLY A 91 -8.77 -21.70 7.24
CA GLY A 91 -9.86 -20.98 6.55
C GLY A 91 -9.76 -19.45 6.56
N GLY A 92 -8.78 -18.86 7.26
CA GLY A 92 -8.57 -17.41 7.30
C GLY A 92 -7.99 -16.84 5.98
N TYR A 93 -8.03 -15.51 5.84
CA TYR A 93 -7.69 -14.82 4.58
C TYR A 93 -6.53 -13.84 4.73
N ILE A 94 -5.67 -13.75 3.72
CA ILE A 94 -4.83 -12.57 3.49
C ILE A 94 -5.50 -11.73 2.40
N GLN A 95 -5.68 -10.44 2.65
CA GLN A 95 -6.01 -9.46 1.61
C GLN A 95 -4.85 -8.47 1.49
N TRP A 96 -4.30 -8.33 0.29
CA TRP A 96 -3.24 -7.36 0.00
C TRP A 96 -3.69 -6.43 -1.12
N THR A 97 -3.75 -5.13 -0.84
CA THR A 97 -4.03 -4.10 -1.86
C THR A 97 -2.82 -3.20 -2.07
N GLU A 98 -2.34 -3.09 -3.30
CA GLU A 98 -1.09 -2.38 -3.60
C GLU A 98 -1.22 -1.49 -4.83
N HIS A 99 -0.41 -0.43 -4.89
CA HIS A 99 -0.29 0.42 -6.08
C HIS A 99 0.41 -0.34 -7.21
N ASP A 100 -0.31 -0.53 -8.32
CA ASP A 100 0.17 -1.23 -9.50
C ASP A 100 0.89 -0.26 -10.44
N LYS A 101 2.20 -0.18 -10.23
CA LYS A 101 3.10 0.74 -10.96
C LYS A 101 3.50 0.22 -12.35
N THR A 102 3.03 -0.96 -12.75
CA THR A 102 3.52 -1.64 -13.96
C THR A 102 2.96 -1.05 -15.26
N ASN A 103 1.85 -0.32 -15.19
CA ASN A 103 1.13 0.18 -16.38
C ASN A 103 0.57 1.61 -16.18
N LEU A 104 1.32 2.44 -15.45
CA LEU A 104 0.98 3.85 -15.26
C LEU A 104 1.10 4.61 -16.58
N LYS A 105 0.16 5.53 -16.83
CA LYS A 105 0.11 6.32 -18.07
C LYS A 105 -0.30 7.76 -17.78
N PRO A 106 0.30 8.74 -18.48
CA PRO A 106 -0.21 10.10 -18.46
C PRO A 106 -1.55 10.17 -19.18
N ILE A 107 -2.43 11.03 -18.68
CA ILE A 107 -3.65 11.47 -19.34
C ILE A 107 -3.70 13.00 -19.32
N ALA A 108 -4.12 13.58 -20.44
CA ALA A 108 -4.34 15.02 -20.56
C ALA A 108 -5.74 15.26 -21.13
N LYS A 109 -6.38 16.36 -20.73
CA LYS A 109 -7.66 16.78 -21.32
C LYS A 109 -7.57 17.15 -22.81
N SER A 110 -6.35 17.46 -23.29
CA SER A 110 -6.06 17.84 -24.68
C SER A 110 -4.62 17.43 -25.04
N PRO A 111 -4.34 17.00 -26.29
CA PRO A 111 -3.02 16.47 -26.68
C PRO A 111 -1.91 17.53 -26.76
N GLU A 112 -2.23 18.82 -26.73
CA GLU A 112 -1.29 19.95 -26.79
C GLU A 112 -0.70 20.30 -25.42
N LEU A 113 -1.28 19.78 -24.33
CA LEU A 113 -0.79 20.03 -22.98
C LEU A 113 0.47 19.20 -22.72
N SER A 114 1.43 19.82 -22.04
CA SER A 114 2.60 19.10 -21.53
C SER A 114 2.16 18.01 -20.56
N THR A 115 2.87 16.88 -20.59
CA THR A 115 2.74 15.78 -19.62
C THR A 115 4.11 15.43 -19.06
N GLU A 116 5.04 16.38 -19.06
CA GLU A 116 6.44 16.16 -18.72
C GLU A 116 6.59 15.83 -17.24
N ALA A 117 5.97 16.62 -16.36
CA ALA A 117 6.03 16.38 -14.92
C ALA A 117 5.31 15.10 -14.52
N VAL A 118 4.15 14.80 -15.13
CA VAL A 118 3.46 13.51 -14.94
C VAL A 118 4.29 12.33 -15.44
N LYS A 119 4.98 12.45 -16.58
CA LYS A 119 5.89 11.39 -17.06
C LYS A 119 7.08 11.21 -16.11
N ALA A 120 7.62 12.30 -15.57
CA ALA A 120 8.67 12.25 -14.57
C ALA A 120 8.19 11.58 -13.28
N LEU A 121 6.96 11.85 -12.83
CA LEU A 121 6.34 11.18 -11.68
C LEU A 121 6.23 9.69 -11.95
N ILE A 122 5.67 9.27 -13.08
CA ILE A 122 5.55 7.85 -13.45
C ILE A 122 6.91 7.16 -13.44
N ASN A 123 7.94 7.81 -14.00
CA ASN A 123 9.29 7.26 -14.00
C ASN A 123 9.85 7.13 -12.58
N LEU A 124 9.61 8.11 -11.70
CA LEU A 124 10.00 8.06 -10.29
C LEU A 124 9.28 6.92 -9.56
N GLU A 125 7.98 6.76 -9.76
CA GLU A 125 7.21 5.70 -9.10
C GLU A 125 7.68 4.31 -9.50
N GLN A 126 8.05 4.14 -10.77
CA GLN A 126 8.62 2.91 -11.31
C GLN A 126 10.07 2.69 -10.89
N ASN A 127 10.80 3.75 -10.54
CA ASN A 127 12.23 3.72 -10.22
C ASN A 127 12.60 4.67 -9.04
N PRO A 128 12.02 4.50 -7.85
CA PRO A 128 12.17 5.45 -6.73
C PRO A 128 13.55 5.36 -6.07
N PHE A 129 14.28 4.27 -6.27
CA PHE A 129 15.64 4.05 -5.81
C PHE A 129 16.32 2.92 -6.61
N PRO A 130 17.66 2.80 -6.58
CA PRO A 130 18.38 1.77 -7.33
C PRO A 130 17.89 0.35 -7.01
N ASN A 131 17.77 -0.48 -8.06
CA ASN A 131 17.34 -1.89 -7.99
C ASN A 131 15.88 -2.12 -7.52
N TYR A 132 15.05 -1.07 -7.43
CA TYR A 132 13.62 -1.27 -7.26
C TYR A 132 13.02 -1.93 -8.52
N ASN A 133 12.10 -2.87 -8.33
CA ASN A 133 11.38 -3.52 -9.42
C ASN A 133 9.89 -3.35 -9.17
N ALA A 134 9.24 -2.42 -9.88
CA ALA A 134 7.81 -2.15 -9.80
C ALA A 134 6.92 -3.39 -10.01
N SER A 135 7.41 -4.40 -10.74
CA SER A 135 6.68 -5.62 -11.02
C SER A 135 6.60 -6.59 -9.84
N TRP A 136 7.20 -6.30 -8.69
CA TRP A 136 7.10 -7.15 -7.49
C TRP A 136 5.64 -7.42 -7.10
N VAL A 137 4.73 -6.46 -7.37
CA VAL A 137 3.30 -6.60 -7.08
C VAL A 137 2.63 -7.74 -7.85
N LEU A 138 3.19 -8.14 -9.00
CA LEU A 138 2.73 -9.28 -9.78
C LEU A 138 3.07 -10.62 -9.10
N GLU A 139 4.02 -10.61 -8.17
CA GLU A 139 4.45 -11.80 -7.44
C GLU A 139 3.59 -12.05 -6.18
N ILE A 140 2.65 -11.18 -5.84
CA ILE A 140 1.79 -11.33 -4.65
C ILE A 140 0.98 -12.63 -4.73
N ALA A 141 0.23 -12.85 -5.81
CA ALA A 141 -0.57 -14.07 -5.97
C ALA A 141 0.29 -15.34 -6.11
N PRO A 142 1.34 -15.39 -6.96
CA PRO A 142 2.25 -16.54 -7.02
C PRO A 142 2.91 -16.88 -5.67
N THR A 143 3.31 -15.87 -4.89
CA THR A 143 3.95 -16.08 -3.58
C THR A 143 2.94 -16.55 -2.54
N MET A 144 1.71 -16.03 -2.54
CA MET A 144 0.64 -16.58 -1.69
C MET A 144 0.38 -18.06 -2.02
N ALA A 145 0.29 -18.41 -3.31
CA ALA A 145 0.06 -19.77 -3.76
C ALA A 145 1.20 -20.73 -3.38
N SER A 146 2.46 -20.29 -3.51
CA SER A 146 3.62 -21.10 -3.13
C SER A 146 3.70 -21.36 -1.62
N LEU A 147 3.08 -20.51 -0.81
CA LEU A 147 2.91 -20.67 0.64
C LEU A 147 1.66 -21.49 1.01
N GLY A 148 0.99 -22.10 0.03
CA GLY A 148 -0.15 -23.00 0.25
C GLY A 148 -1.49 -22.29 0.42
N LEU A 149 -1.58 -21.00 0.13
CA LEU A 149 -2.87 -20.29 0.09
C LEU A 149 -3.61 -20.58 -1.22
N GLU A 150 -4.92 -20.73 -1.15
CA GLU A 150 -5.81 -20.75 -2.30
C GLU A 150 -6.10 -19.31 -2.76
N ILE A 151 -5.82 -18.97 -4.02
CA ILE A 151 -6.11 -17.64 -4.55
C ILE A 151 -7.60 -17.53 -4.88
N ILE A 152 -8.31 -16.69 -4.12
CA ILE A 152 -9.75 -16.50 -4.24
C ILE A 152 -10.08 -15.35 -5.20
N ALA A 153 -9.24 -14.32 -5.22
CA ALA A 153 -9.40 -13.17 -6.10
C ALA A 153 -8.04 -12.51 -6.44
N GLU A 154 -7.93 -12.01 -7.66
CA GLU A 154 -6.92 -11.06 -8.11
C GLU A 154 -7.62 -10.01 -8.96
N ASP A 155 -7.97 -8.89 -8.34
CA ASP A 155 -8.68 -7.79 -8.98
C ASP A 155 -7.73 -6.64 -9.30
N ARG A 156 -7.99 -5.98 -10.42
CA ARG A 156 -7.31 -4.73 -10.79
C ARG A 156 -8.32 -3.63 -11.00
N PHE A 157 -8.01 -2.46 -10.46
CA PHE A 157 -8.84 -1.27 -10.60
C PHE A 157 -7.98 -0.04 -10.76
N GLN A 158 -8.59 1.02 -11.27
CA GLN A 158 -7.89 2.27 -11.55
C GLN A 158 -8.59 3.43 -10.85
N THR A 159 -7.81 4.49 -10.62
CA THR A 159 -8.36 5.78 -10.19
C THR A 159 -9.43 6.24 -11.17
N LYS A 160 -10.63 6.51 -10.65
CA LYS A 160 -11.73 7.05 -11.44
C LYS A 160 -11.34 8.40 -12.03
N ARG A 161 -11.78 8.70 -13.25
CA ARG A 161 -11.51 10.01 -13.91
C ARG A 161 -11.89 11.21 -13.05
N SER A 162 -12.99 11.11 -12.29
CA SER A 162 -13.45 12.16 -11.38
C SER A 162 -12.59 12.37 -10.13
N MET A 163 -11.58 11.50 -9.91
CA MET A 163 -10.69 11.50 -8.74
C MET A 163 -9.23 11.78 -9.13
N LEU A 164 -8.93 12.07 -10.39
CA LEU A 164 -7.53 12.23 -10.86
C LEU A 164 -6.84 13.42 -10.21
N THR A 165 -7.54 14.54 -10.01
CA THR A 165 -7.02 15.69 -9.26
C THR A 165 -6.68 15.29 -7.83
N GLN A 166 -7.58 14.58 -7.14
CA GLN A 166 -7.36 14.13 -5.76
C GLN A 166 -6.18 13.16 -5.67
N MET A 167 -6.02 12.26 -6.64
CA MET A 167 -4.87 11.35 -6.68
C MET A 167 -3.56 12.10 -6.90
N ASN A 168 -3.55 13.12 -7.76
CA ASN A 168 -2.37 13.97 -7.94
C ASN A 168 -1.98 14.71 -6.65
N GLU A 169 -2.94 15.26 -5.92
CA GLU A 169 -2.69 15.89 -4.61
C GLU A 169 -2.09 14.88 -3.60
N LEU A 170 -2.56 13.63 -3.60
CA LEU A 170 -1.98 12.59 -2.77
C LEU A 170 -0.52 12.29 -3.14
N HIS A 171 -0.15 12.31 -4.42
CA HIS A 171 1.25 12.19 -4.82
C HIS A 171 2.10 13.36 -4.34
N LEU A 172 1.61 14.59 -4.48
CA LEU A 172 2.31 15.79 -4.00
C LEU A 172 2.56 15.70 -2.48
N LEU A 173 1.54 15.37 -1.69
CA LEU A 173 1.64 15.18 -0.25
C LEU A 173 2.62 14.05 0.11
N ALA A 174 2.52 12.90 -0.54
CA ALA A 174 3.42 11.78 -0.31
C ALA A 174 4.88 12.15 -0.62
N MET A 175 5.13 12.94 -1.66
CA MET A 175 6.46 13.46 -1.94
C MET A 175 6.92 14.39 -0.81
N MET A 176 6.10 15.35 -0.37
CA MET A 176 6.47 16.29 0.70
C MET A 176 6.85 15.59 2.01
N ASP A 177 6.23 14.46 2.34
CA ASP A 177 6.54 13.68 3.55
C ASP A 177 7.89 12.95 3.51
N ILE A 178 8.47 12.75 2.32
CA ILE A 178 9.79 12.11 2.18
C ILE A 178 10.88 13.11 2.62
N PRO A 179 11.71 12.81 3.64
CA PRO A 179 12.77 13.73 4.06
C PRO A 179 13.84 13.90 2.97
N ALA A 180 14.40 15.10 2.86
CA ALA A 180 15.54 15.37 1.98
C ALA A 180 16.72 14.44 2.32
N GLY A 181 17.38 13.91 1.29
CA GLY A 181 18.50 12.99 1.40
C GLY A 181 18.11 11.52 1.58
N LEU A 182 16.83 11.18 1.75
CA LEU A 182 16.39 9.79 1.84
C LEU A 182 16.46 9.06 0.50
N SER A 183 16.14 9.75 -0.60
CA SER A 183 16.23 9.21 -1.95
C SER A 183 16.62 10.30 -2.94
N LYS A 184 17.78 10.12 -3.59
CA LYS A 184 18.28 11.05 -4.61
C LYS A 184 17.30 11.24 -5.78
N PRO A 185 16.70 10.19 -6.38
CA PRO A 185 15.65 10.37 -7.39
C PRO A 185 14.47 11.21 -6.91
N VAL A 186 14.03 11.05 -5.66
CA VAL A 186 12.93 11.84 -5.09
C VAL A 186 13.33 13.29 -4.92
N ASP A 187 14.54 13.56 -4.41
CA ASP A 187 15.04 14.92 -4.24
C ASP A 187 15.17 15.65 -5.59
N GLU A 188 15.72 14.98 -6.61
CA GLU A 188 15.82 15.51 -7.97
C GLU A 188 14.44 15.75 -8.60
N PHE A 189 13.48 14.86 -8.35
CA PHE A 189 12.10 15.07 -8.80
C PHE A 189 11.47 16.28 -8.13
N LYS A 190 11.65 16.44 -6.82
CA LYS A 190 11.10 17.56 -6.07
C LYS A 190 11.60 18.90 -6.55
N GLU A 191 12.92 18.98 -6.79
CA GLU A 191 13.58 20.19 -7.27
C GLU A 191 13.11 20.59 -8.68
N LYS A 192 12.85 19.62 -9.56
CA LYS A 192 12.62 19.88 -10.99
C LYS A 192 11.17 19.87 -11.41
N TYR A 193 10.32 19.07 -10.77
CA TYR A 193 9.01 18.71 -11.32
C TYR A 193 7.85 18.84 -10.32
N LEU A 194 8.08 19.10 -9.02
CA LEU A 194 6.98 19.11 -8.04
C LEU A 194 5.99 20.25 -8.30
N GLU A 195 6.49 21.45 -8.59
CA GLU A 195 5.66 22.60 -8.93
C GLU A 195 4.97 22.38 -10.29
N ASP A 196 5.72 21.93 -11.30
CA ASP A 196 5.18 21.62 -12.63
C ASP A 196 4.11 20.52 -12.59
N LEU A 197 4.22 19.53 -11.70
CA LEU A 197 3.22 18.49 -11.52
C LEU A 197 1.90 19.08 -11.00
N ALA A 198 1.97 20.03 -10.06
CA ALA A 198 0.79 20.74 -9.58
C ALA A 198 0.17 21.62 -10.69
N GLU A 199 1.00 22.30 -11.48
CA GLU A 199 0.53 23.11 -12.61
C GLU A 199 -0.11 22.28 -13.73
N GLU A 200 0.52 21.15 -14.11
CA GLU A 200 -0.01 20.20 -15.07
C GLU A 200 -1.40 19.70 -14.63
N ASN A 201 -1.58 19.41 -13.35
CA ASN A 201 -2.87 18.99 -12.81
C ASN A 201 -3.95 20.06 -12.91
N GLN A 202 -3.64 21.32 -12.55
CA GLN A 202 -4.58 22.44 -12.73
C GLN A 202 -4.98 22.64 -14.20
N LYS A 203 -4.07 22.35 -15.13
CA LYS A 203 -4.33 22.38 -16.57
C LYS A 203 -5.10 21.16 -17.06
N GLY A 204 -5.31 20.13 -16.24
CA GLY A 204 -6.08 18.92 -16.56
C GLY A 204 -5.22 17.77 -17.08
N VAL A 205 -4.02 17.62 -16.53
CA VAL A 205 -3.07 16.54 -16.84
C VAL A 205 -2.79 15.74 -15.56
N SER A 206 -2.76 14.41 -15.64
CA SER A 206 -2.59 13.53 -14.48
C SER A 206 -2.04 12.16 -14.90
N SER A 207 -1.62 11.34 -13.95
CA SER A 207 -1.50 9.88 -14.13
C SER A 207 -2.86 9.20 -13.99
N ILE A 208 -3.05 8.05 -14.65
CA ILE A 208 -4.09 7.08 -14.28
C ILE A 208 -3.43 5.97 -13.48
N ASP A 209 -3.61 6.03 -12.17
CA ASP A 209 -3.05 5.07 -11.23
C ASP A 209 -3.83 3.76 -11.22
N GLY A 210 -3.08 2.66 -11.22
CA GLY A 210 -3.60 1.31 -11.08
C GLY A 210 -3.39 0.79 -9.67
N PHE A 211 -4.25 -0.14 -9.27
CA PHE A 211 -4.13 -0.89 -8.03
C PHE A 211 -4.45 -2.36 -8.30
N ILE A 212 -3.78 -3.23 -7.56
CA ILE A 212 -4.04 -4.66 -7.51
C ILE A 212 -4.54 -5.02 -6.11
N CYS A 213 -5.57 -5.87 -6.03
CA CYS A 213 -6.02 -6.48 -4.79
C CYS A 213 -6.01 -8.00 -4.95
N VAL A 214 -5.21 -8.68 -4.12
CA VAL A 214 -5.12 -10.14 -4.10
C VAL A 214 -5.70 -10.65 -2.78
N VAL A 215 -6.54 -11.68 -2.87
CA VAL A 215 -7.09 -12.39 -1.71
C VAL A 215 -6.68 -13.86 -1.76
N GLY A 216 -5.92 -14.30 -0.77
CA GLY A 216 -5.53 -15.69 -0.57
C GLY A 216 -6.19 -16.27 0.69
N ARG A 217 -6.66 -17.52 0.62
CA ARG A 217 -7.28 -18.23 1.75
C ARG A 217 -6.40 -19.37 2.23
N LYS A 218 -6.18 -19.46 3.54
CA LYS A 218 -5.52 -20.60 4.16
C LYS A 218 -6.45 -21.82 4.12
N PRO A 219 -5.99 -23.00 3.69
CA PRO A 219 -6.79 -24.21 3.72
C PRO A 219 -7.38 -24.49 5.11
N ILE A 220 -8.53 -25.16 5.12
CA ILE A 220 -9.22 -25.56 6.36
C ILE A 220 -8.58 -26.82 6.97
N SER A 221 -7.89 -27.62 6.16
CA SER A 221 -7.26 -28.91 6.51
C SER A 221 -5.76 -28.81 6.72
#